data_AF-A0A847FUL7-F1
#
_entry.id   AF-A0A847FUL7-F1
#
_cell.length_a   1.000
_cell.length_b   1.000
_cell.length_c   1.000
_cell.angle_alpha   90.00
_cell.angle_beta   90.00
_cell.angle_gamma   90.00
#
_symmetry.space_group_name_H-M   'P 1'
#
loop_
_entity.id
_entity.type
_entity.pdbx_description
1 polymer ?
#
loop_
_entity_poly.entity_id
_entity_poly.type
_entity_poly.pdbx_seq_one_letter_code
_entity_poly.pdbx_strand_id
1 'polypeptide(L)' 'EGLRDQVRVMVGGVPTTQEFADEIGADSWGKDALETVAKAQKLMAVEVH' A
#
# COMPACT_ATOMS: atom_id res chain seq x y z
N GLU A 1 -20.46 10.48 5.13
CA GLU A 1 -18.98 10.46 5.26
C GLU A 1 -18.44 9.23 4.55
N GLY A 2 -17.23 9.31 3.99
CA GLY A 2 -16.61 8.21 3.23
C GLY A 2 -15.66 7.36 4.07
N LEU A 3 -15.22 6.22 3.52
CA LEU A 3 -14.27 5.31 4.19
C LEU A 3 -12.80 5.72 4.03
N ARG A 4 -12.49 6.74 3.21
CA ARG A 4 -11.12 7.08 2.79
C ARG A 4 -10.17 7.29 3.97
N ASP A 5 -10.63 7.94 5.03
CA ASP A 5 -9.83 8.25 6.22
C ASP A 5 -9.79 7.10 7.24
N GLN A 6 -10.56 6.04 7.02
CA GLN A 6 -10.70 4.89 7.93
C GLN A 6 -9.92 3.65 7.47
N VAL A 7 -9.43 3.64 6.22
CA VAL A 7 -8.73 2.49 5.64
C VAL A 7 -7.43 2.89 4.97
N ARG A 8 -6.48 1.96 4.95
CA ARG A 8 -5.28 2.04 4.13
C ARG A 8 -5.53 1.33 2.81
N VAL A 9 -5.20 1.97 1.70
CA VAL A 9 -5.32 1.44 0.35
C VAL A 9 -3.93 1.24 -0.22
N MET A 10 -3.66 0.02 -0.65
CA MET A 10 -2.43 -0.35 -1.33
C MET A 10 -2.76 -0.85 -2.73
N VAL A 11 -1.84 -0.62 -3.68
CA VAL A 11 -1.95 -1.11 -5.05
C VAL A 11 -0.72 -1.93 -5.44
N GLY A 12 -0.87 -2.84 -6.39
CA GLY A 12 0.21 -3.69 -6.86
C GLY A 12 -0.16 -4.46 -8.13
N GLY A 13 0.77 -5.30 -8.59
CA GLY A 13 0.64 -6.09 -9.82
C GLY A 13 1.55 -5.58 -10.94
N VAL A 14 1.87 -6.45 -11.90
CA VAL A 14 2.83 -6.21 -12.99
C VAL A 14 2.63 -4.89 -13.74
N PRO A 15 1.39 -4.43 -14.07
CA PRO A 15 1.22 -3.18 -14.83
C PRO A 15 1.29 -1.91 -13.98
N THR A 16 1.52 -2.00 -12.67
CA THR A 16 1.50 -0.85 -11.75
C THR A 16 2.92 -0.38 -11.40
N THR A 17 3.04 0.90 -11.01
CA THR A 17 4.30 1.51 -10.55
C THR A 17 4.05 2.37 -9.30
N GLN A 18 5.13 2.86 -8.67
CA GLN A 18 5.03 3.81 -7.56
C GLN A 18 4.35 5.11 -8.02
N GLU A 19 4.72 5.61 -9.20
CA GLU A 19 4.17 6.83 -9.77
C GLU A 19 2.65 6.72 -9.97
N PHE A 20 2.16 5.57 -10.43
CA PHE A 20 0.73 5.32 -10.55
C PHE A 20 0.02 5.34 -9.18
N ALA A 21 0.63 4.74 -8.15
CA ALA A 21 0.07 4.74 -6.81
C ALA A 21 -0.04 6.15 -6.23
N ASP A 22 0.98 6.98 -6.47
CA ASP A 22 1.01 8.38 -6.05
C ASP A 22 -0.04 9.21 -6.79
N GLU A 23 -0.18 9.00 -8.11
CA GLU A 23 -1.18 9.69 -8.96
C GLU A 23 -2.62 9.45 -8.47
N ILE A 24 -2.94 8.22 -8.06
CA ILE A 24 -4.29 7.86 -7.58
C ILE A 24 -4.49 8.11 -6.08
N GLY A 25 -3.45 8.52 -5.35
CA GLY A 25 -3.50 8.77 -3.91
C GLY A 25 -3.60 7.51 -3.05
N ALA A 26 -3.00 6.39 -3.48
CA ALA A 26 -2.85 5.21 -2.64
C ALA A 26 -1.84 5.45 -1.50
N ASP A 27 -1.99 4.75 -0.37
CA ASP A 27 -1.06 4.87 0.76
C ASP A 27 0.26 4.13 0.50
N SER A 28 0.25 3.12 -0.38
CA SER A 28 1.47 2.39 -0.75
C SER A 28 1.34 1.58 -2.04
N TRP A 29 2.47 1.30 -2.66
CA TRP A 29 2.61 0.39 -3.78
C TRP A 29 3.46 -0.82 -3.42
N GLY A 30 3.06 -2.02 -3.85
CA GLY A 30 3.83 -3.24 -3.69
C GLY A 30 4.38 -3.77 -5.01
N LYS A 31 5.70 -3.79 -5.18
CA LYS A 31 6.36 -4.34 -6.38
C LYS A 31 6.21 -5.87 -6.47
N ASP A 32 6.28 -6.55 -5.33
CA ASP A 32 6.10 -7.99 -5.19
C ASP A 32 5.45 -8.35 -3.84
N ALA A 33 5.16 -9.63 -3.64
CA ALA A 33 4.45 -10.10 -2.45
C ALA A 33 5.21 -9.83 -1.14
N LEU A 34 6.53 -10.03 -1.11
CA LEU A 34 7.33 -9.86 0.11
C LEU A 34 7.42 -8.40 0.50
N GLU A 35 7.68 -7.51 -0.46
CA GLU A 35 7.69 -6.08 -0.23
C GLU A 35 6.31 -5.56 0.20
N THR A 36 5.24 -6.07 -0.41
CA THR A 36 3.85 -5.71 -0.07
C THR A 36 3.54 -6.03 1.38
N VAL A 37 3.90 -7.23 1.86
CA VAL A 37 3.67 -7.63 3.26
C VAL A 37 4.42 -6.70 4.23
N ALA A 38 5.70 -6.43 3.95
CA ALA A 38 6.50 -5.53 4.78
C ALA A 38 5.93 -4.10 4.81
N LYS A 39 5.42 -3.60 3.68
CA LYS A 39 4.77 -2.28 3.59
C LYS A 39 3.43 -2.26 4.32
N ALA A 40 2.61 -3.30 4.20
CA ALA A 40 1.34 -3.43 4.90
C ALA A 40 1.53 -3.43 6.42
N GLN A 41 2.52 -4.16 6.92
CA GLN A 41 2.87 -4.17 8.35
C GLN A 41 3.26 -2.79 8.86
N LYS A 42 4.10 -2.05 8.10
CA LYS A 42 4.46 -0.66 8.43
C LYS A 42 3.25 0.26 8.47
N LEU A 43 2.35 0.17 7.49
CA LEU A 43 1.12 0.98 7.45
C LEU A 43 0.18 0.71 8.62
N MET A 44 0.17 -0.53 9.11
CA MET A 44 -0.62 -0.96 10.26
C MET A 44 0.10 -0.77 11.60
N ALA A 45 1.35 -0.28 11.59
CA ALA A 45 2.22 -0.19 12.77
C ALA A 45 2.37 -1.52 13.54
N VAL A 46 2.43 -2.63 12.80
CA VAL A 46 2.64 -3.98 13.36
C VAL A 46 4.12 -4.34 13.21
N GLU A 47 4.81 -4.63 14.31
CA GLU A 47 6.21 -5.09 14.28
C GLU A 47 6.31 -6.52 13.73
N VAL A 48 7.34 -6.76 12.90
CA VAL A 48 7.76 -8.10 12.47
C VAL A 48 8.93 -8.50 13.34
N HIS A 49 8.70 -9.41 14.29
CA HIS A 49 9.75 -10.11 15.03
C HIS A 49 10.22 -11.34 14.24
#